data_AF-A0A9P6NPK9-F1
#
_entry.id   AF-A0A9P6NPK9-F1
#
_cell.length_a   1.000
_cell.length_b   1.000
_cell.length_c   1.000
_cell.angle_alpha   90.00
_cell.angle_beta   90.00
_cell.angle_gamma   90.00
#
_symmetry.space_group_name_H-M   'P 1'
#
loop_
_entity.id
_entity.type
_entity.pdbx_description
1 polymer ?
#
loop_
_entity_poly.entity_id
_entity_poly.type
_entity_poly.pdbx_seq_one_letter_code
_entity_poly.pdbx_strand_id
1 'polypeptide(L)'
;MEIFQNFPFTRCPGCHPCIDFIVLYIHQIVTRDLSTHRQRIGVSHESDHSATRTSPLPPCNKTFLFKFTSLYGLGSELGLYAMAALTASKLNYTILIDDSEWNYGRLSDYFDIAPLSCQPPHDWKEMPRSLFSHSGLDESDHVYASRFEREGYTSFVLEQVDKRAIDTQSVWNFVNQRDQNAVLPATQNLHYSLQSFFDMKSAALRQIWRPNKMILNEILKMKKDMNDKMLQSLPTTGHAQSRVFPPNSVNLESPLPKKLISVHFRLGDKKDEVAWQHMAEAGGMTSAYAKAKPYLDIVRSFVPDWKTSKNLPALFVFSDDAEAAIREFDEHQSFYYPHQRFPLFSSPETKSITDNGWNQTHFNLSPLAVRQKVAYALIRDVTFAVDNSESIVCSSSSNICNLIFHLRGSQDAIGPNPSVRSVDVRWYPTAFYHEFNDLSLHPVKDRAQILALAPLLAANEKNYIEI
;
A
#
# COMPACT_ATOMS: atom_id res chain seq x y z
N MET A 1 26.65 -23.44 -5.59
CA MET A 1 27.24 -24.31 -4.55
C MET A 1 28.74 -24.22 -4.75
N GLU A 2 29.48 -23.86 -3.70
CA GLU A 2 30.93 -23.56 -3.66
C GLU A 2 31.39 -22.28 -4.37
N ILE A 3 31.54 -21.20 -3.59
CA ILE A 3 32.72 -20.32 -3.45
C ILE A 3 32.34 -19.28 -2.39
N PHE A 4 32.58 -19.63 -1.12
CA PHE A 4 32.79 -18.70 -0.01
C PHE A 4 33.52 -19.52 1.07
N GLN A 5 34.83 -19.63 0.93
CA GLN A 5 35.70 -20.17 1.96
C GLN A 5 36.66 -19.08 2.43
N ASN A 6 36.73 -18.95 3.75
CA ASN A 6 37.85 -18.44 4.54
C ASN A 6 38.08 -16.92 4.60
N PHE A 7 37.36 -16.27 5.52
CA PHE A 7 37.92 -15.13 6.28
C PHE A 7 38.41 -15.64 7.64
N PRO A 8 39.69 -15.47 8.01
CA PRO A 8 40.17 -15.83 9.33
C PRO A 8 39.81 -14.72 10.34
N PHE A 9 38.93 -15.03 11.28
CA PHE A 9 38.81 -14.27 12.52
C PHE A 9 40.05 -14.55 13.39
N THR A 10 41.04 -13.67 13.33
CA THR A 10 42.10 -13.62 14.34
C THR A 10 41.52 -13.10 15.65
N ARG A 11 41.42 -13.99 16.65
CA ARG A 11 41.15 -13.61 18.04
C ARG A 11 42.34 -12.82 18.58
N CYS A 12 42.12 -11.60 19.07
CA CYS A 12 43.09 -10.91 19.92
C CYS A 12 43.20 -11.63 21.27
N PRO A 13 44.39 -12.16 21.66
CA PRO A 13 44.62 -12.64 23.01
C PRO A 13 45.14 -11.47 23.84
N GLY A 14 44.34 -10.94 24.78
CA GLY A 14 44.85 -9.93 25.72
C GLY A 14 43.88 -8.96 26.37
N CYS A 15 42.58 -8.96 26.04
CA CYS A 15 41.62 -8.10 26.73
C CYS A 15 41.02 -8.82 27.94
N HIS A 16 41.49 -8.47 29.15
CA HIS A 16 40.85 -8.86 30.41
C HIS A 16 39.45 -8.22 30.56
N PRO A 17 38.54 -8.85 31.32
CA PRO A 17 37.16 -8.40 31.45
C PRO A 17 37.10 -7.29 32.50
N CYS A 18 36.52 -6.15 32.14
CA CYS A 18 36.09 -5.14 33.09
C CYS A 18 34.67 -4.71 32.75
N ILE A 19 33.85 -4.70 33.81
CA ILE A 19 32.51 -4.13 33.93
C ILE A 19 31.36 -5.11 33.59
N ASP A 20 31.20 -6.08 34.50
CA ASP A 20 29.89 -6.39 35.05
C ASP A 20 29.37 -5.13 35.75
N PHE A 21 28.46 -4.37 35.13
CA PHE A 21 27.46 -3.48 35.74
C PHE A 21 26.73 -2.69 34.63
N ILE A 22 25.95 -3.39 33.80
CA ILE A 22 24.73 -2.79 33.23
C ILE A 22 23.58 -3.74 33.53
N VAL A 23 22.95 -3.38 34.64
CA VAL A 23 21.65 -3.81 35.14
C VAL A 23 20.62 -3.88 34.01
N LEU A 24 20.15 -5.11 33.73
CA LEU A 24 18.74 -5.48 33.78
C LEU A 24 17.73 -4.32 33.57
N TYR A 25 17.61 -3.81 32.35
CA TYR A 25 16.51 -2.89 31.98
C TYR A 25 16.04 -3.05 30.51
N ILE A 26 16.24 -4.22 29.89
CA ILE A 26 15.76 -4.50 28.52
C ILE A 26 14.98 -5.84 28.41
N HIS A 27 14.64 -6.50 29.52
CA HIS A 27 13.79 -7.71 29.50
C HIS A 27 12.33 -7.51 29.93
N GLN A 28 11.86 -6.26 29.95
CA GLN A 28 10.45 -5.90 30.13
C GLN A 28 9.93 -5.04 28.97
N ILE A 29 10.42 -5.25 27.75
CA ILE A 29 9.57 -5.00 26.58
C ILE A 29 8.56 -6.15 26.54
N VAL A 30 7.55 -6.00 27.39
CA VAL A 30 6.17 -6.11 26.96
C VAL A 30 5.94 -7.28 26.01
N THR A 31 5.85 -8.49 26.57
CA THR A 31 4.88 -9.49 26.08
C THR A 31 3.47 -8.96 26.33
N ARG A 32 3.13 -7.77 25.78
CA ARG A 32 1.72 -7.50 25.50
C ARG A 32 1.37 -8.56 24.49
N ASP A 33 0.36 -9.33 24.83
CA ASP A 33 -0.40 -10.14 23.92
C ASP A 33 -0.63 -9.31 22.64
N LEU A 34 0.19 -9.53 21.60
CA LEU A 34 0.13 -8.86 20.29
C LEU A 34 -1.05 -9.40 19.47
N SER A 35 -2.13 -9.75 20.16
CA SER A 35 -3.50 -9.66 19.65
C SER A 35 -3.87 -8.18 19.45
N THR A 36 -3.03 -7.43 18.73
CA THR A 36 -3.45 -6.14 18.18
C THR A 36 -4.39 -6.49 17.05
N HIS A 37 -5.69 -6.59 17.38
CA HIS A 37 -6.73 -6.63 16.37
C HIS A 37 -6.44 -5.49 15.38
N ARG A 38 -6.15 -5.85 14.12
CA ARG A 38 -5.93 -4.87 13.05
C ARG A 38 -7.11 -3.92 13.06
N GLN A 39 -6.84 -2.63 13.23
CA GLN A 39 -7.89 -1.62 13.16
C GLN A 39 -8.44 -1.62 11.73
N ARG A 40 -9.68 -2.12 11.58
CA ARG A 40 -10.38 -2.11 10.31
C ARG A 40 -10.77 -0.70 9.96
N ILE A 41 -10.55 -0.32 8.71
CA ILE A 41 -10.76 1.05 8.26
C ILE A 41 -12.26 1.33 8.21
N GLY A 42 -13.04 0.45 7.55
CA GLY A 42 -14.47 0.67 7.36
C GLY A 42 -15.33 0.64 8.62
N VAL A 43 -14.85 0.04 9.72
CA VAL A 43 -15.62 -0.13 10.97
C VAL A 43 -15.48 1.07 11.90
N SER A 44 -14.35 1.77 11.86
CA SER A 44 -14.01 2.80 12.86
C SER A 44 -14.83 4.10 12.78
N HIS A 45 -15.70 4.25 11.77
CA HIS A 45 -16.34 5.53 11.46
C HIS A 45 -17.78 5.69 11.95
N GLU A 46 -18.52 4.60 12.22
CA GLU A 46 -19.93 4.70 12.59
C GLU A 46 -20.16 5.35 13.98
N SER A 47 -19.13 5.44 14.83
CA SER A 47 -19.23 5.89 16.22
C SER A 47 -19.07 7.40 16.45
N ASP A 48 -18.66 8.20 15.45
CA ASP A 48 -18.25 9.60 15.66
C ASP A 48 -19.39 10.64 15.70
N HIS A 49 -20.67 10.23 15.69
CA HIS A 49 -21.81 11.16 15.55
C HIS A 49 -22.33 11.79 16.86
N SER A 50 -21.44 12.24 17.75
CA SER A 50 -21.85 13.07 18.91
C SER A 50 -21.32 14.51 18.81
N ALA A 51 -21.82 15.26 17.82
CA ALA A 51 -21.58 16.70 17.76
C ALA A 51 -22.69 17.48 18.48
N THR A 52 -22.49 17.76 19.76
CA THR A 52 -23.22 18.82 20.47
C THR A 52 -22.68 20.19 20.04
N ARG A 53 -23.59 21.04 19.54
CA ARG A 53 -23.42 22.49 19.31
C ARG A 53 -23.09 23.22 20.63
N THR A 54 -22.49 24.41 20.73
CA THR A 54 -22.43 25.58 19.82
C THR A 54 -21.38 26.55 20.37
N SER A 55 -20.16 26.52 19.84
CA SER A 55 -19.27 27.68 19.88
C SER A 55 -18.69 27.82 18.48
N PRO A 56 -18.60 29.04 17.92
CA PRO A 56 -18.03 29.24 16.60
C PRO A 56 -16.57 28.73 16.63
N LEU A 57 -16.20 27.94 15.62
CA LEU A 57 -14.82 27.45 15.48
C LEU A 57 -13.88 28.65 15.32
N PRO A 58 -12.65 28.60 15.87
CA PRO A 58 -11.68 29.66 15.65
C PRO A 58 -11.31 29.76 14.16
N PRO A 59 -10.88 30.93 13.65
CA PRO A 59 -10.40 31.06 12.28
C PRO A 59 -9.15 30.19 12.04
N CYS A 60 -8.99 29.66 10.83
CA CYS A 60 -7.80 28.90 10.47
C CYS A 60 -6.60 29.85 10.27
N ASN A 61 -5.60 29.76 11.14
CA ASN A 61 -4.39 30.59 11.05
C ASN A 61 -3.56 30.25 9.80
N LYS A 62 -3.28 28.96 9.57
CA LYS A 62 -2.51 28.49 8.41
C LYS A 62 -3.33 27.52 7.58
N THR A 63 -3.37 27.68 6.26
CA THR A 63 -4.13 26.80 5.36
C THR A 63 -3.29 26.31 4.18
N PHE A 64 -3.35 25.01 3.93
CA PHE A 64 -2.69 24.35 2.80
C PHE A 64 -3.79 23.87 1.85
N LEU A 65 -3.97 24.53 0.72
CA LEU A 65 -4.93 24.11 -0.29
C LEU A 65 -4.34 23.07 -1.24
N PHE A 66 -4.89 21.86 -1.26
CA PHE A 66 -4.58 20.87 -2.30
C PHE A 66 -5.64 20.90 -3.41
N LYS A 67 -5.19 21.06 -4.66
CA LYS A 67 -6.05 21.06 -5.85
C LYS A 67 -5.94 19.74 -6.61
N PHE A 68 -7.06 19.02 -6.73
CA PHE A 68 -7.16 17.84 -7.59
C PHE A 68 -7.23 18.23 -9.06
N THR A 69 -6.86 17.30 -9.94
CA THR A 69 -6.81 17.51 -11.39
C THR A 69 -7.63 16.47 -12.17
N SER A 70 -7.93 16.76 -13.43
CA SER A 70 -8.88 15.97 -14.24
C SER A 70 -8.25 14.86 -15.11
N LEU A 71 -6.94 14.63 -15.03
CA LEU A 71 -6.24 13.83 -16.05
C LEU A 71 -5.72 12.48 -15.57
N TYR A 72 -5.52 12.31 -14.27
CA TYR A 72 -4.72 11.22 -13.72
C TYR A 72 -5.55 10.22 -12.93
N GLY A 73 -4.94 9.06 -12.66
CA GLY A 73 -5.60 7.97 -11.94
C GLY A 73 -5.84 8.27 -10.46
N LEU A 74 -6.95 7.74 -9.91
CA LEU A 74 -7.37 7.90 -8.51
C LEU A 74 -6.25 7.61 -7.51
N GLY A 75 -5.53 6.50 -7.69
CA GLY A 75 -4.43 6.13 -6.80
C GLY A 75 -3.30 7.16 -6.77
N SER A 76 -3.03 7.79 -7.91
CA SER A 76 -1.98 8.79 -8.05
C SER A 76 -2.38 10.11 -7.39
N GLU A 77 -3.62 10.58 -7.62
CA GLU A 77 -4.13 11.81 -6.99
C GLU A 77 -4.23 11.68 -5.46
N LEU A 78 -4.80 10.57 -4.96
CA LEU A 78 -4.88 10.33 -3.51
C LEU A 78 -3.50 10.14 -2.88
N GLY A 79 -2.54 9.55 -3.61
CA GLY A 79 -1.15 9.45 -3.17
C GLY A 79 -0.48 10.81 -3.00
N LEU A 80 -0.67 11.74 -3.94
CA LEU A 80 -0.21 13.13 -3.82
C LEU A 80 -0.92 13.86 -2.69
N TYR A 81 -2.25 13.71 -2.60
CA TYR A 81 -3.03 14.34 -1.54
C TYR A 81 -2.58 13.88 -0.15
N ALA A 82 -2.29 12.59 0.04
CA ALA A 82 -1.74 12.07 1.29
C ALA A 82 -0.36 12.66 1.64
N MET A 83 0.49 12.96 0.65
CA MET A 83 1.76 13.64 0.88
C MET A 83 1.58 15.12 1.24
N ALA A 84 0.65 15.81 0.58
CA ALA A 84 0.28 17.17 0.95
C ALA A 84 -0.30 17.22 2.38
N ALA A 85 -1.14 16.25 2.75
CA ALA A 85 -1.70 16.11 4.09
C ALA A 85 -0.63 15.85 5.16
N LEU A 86 0.34 14.98 4.87
CA LEU A 86 1.51 14.79 5.73
C LEU A 86 2.30 16.09 5.91
N THR A 87 2.57 16.80 4.81
CA THR A 87 3.31 18.07 4.82
C THR A 87 2.58 19.13 5.63
N ALA A 88 1.28 19.28 5.39
CA ALA A 88 0.41 20.19 6.13
C ALA A 88 0.42 19.87 7.63
N SER A 89 0.29 18.58 8.01
CA SER A 89 0.34 18.15 9.41
C SER A 89 1.68 18.47 10.06
N LYS A 90 2.81 18.24 9.36
CA LYS A 90 4.16 18.53 9.86
C LYS A 90 4.44 20.01 10.06
N LEU A 91 3.87 20.85 9.20
CA LEU A 91 4.07 22.30 9.22
C LEU A 91 2.91 23.06 9.88
N ASN A 92 2.00 22.34 10.56
CA ASN A 92 0.85 22.88 11.28
C ASN A 92 -0.09 23.74 10.40
N TYR A 93 -0.34 23.30 9.17
CA TYR A 93 -1.38 23.85 8.30
C TYR A 93 -2.67 23.04 8.42
N THR A 94 -3.81 23.73 8.38
CA THR A 94 -5.11 23.11 8.10
C THR A 94 -5.18 22.78 6.61
N ILE A 95 -5.32 21.51 6.25
CA ILE A 95 -5.48 21.12 4.85
C ILE A 95 -6.90 21.44 4.35
N LEU A 96 -6.96 22.10 3.21
CA LEU A 96 -8.18 22.39 2.45
C LEU A 96 -8.10 21.65 1.12
N ILE A 97 -9.26 21.30 0.57
CA ILE A 97 -9.36 20.47 -0.64
C ILE A 97 -10.19 21.21 -1.67
N ASP A 98 -9.64 21.39 -2.87
CA ASP A 98 -10.43 21.74 -4.05
C ASP A 98 -10.47 20.56 -5.00
N ASP A 99 -11.62 19.90 -5.03
CA ASP A 99 -11.93 18.74 -5.88
C ASP A 99 -12.84 19.10 -7.06
N SER A 100 -13.03 20.40 -7.33
CA SER A 100 -13.94 20.86 -8.38
C SER A 100 -13.54 20.42 -9.79
N GLU A 101 -12.24 20.25 -10.05
CA GLU A 101 -11.71 19.77 -11.32
C GLU A 101 -11.42 18.26 -11.32
N TRP A 102 -11.71 17.54 -10.24
CA TRP A 102 -11.34 16.14 -10.15
C TRP A 102 -12.19 15.30 -11.12
N ASN A 103 -11.52 14.47 -11.93
CA ASN A 103 -12.18 13.60 -12.89
C ASN A 103 -12.93 12.41 -12.27
N TYR A 104 -12.96 12.31 -10.94
CA TYR A 104 -13.79 11.34 -10.25
C TYR A 104 -15.00 12.01 -9.58
N GLY A 105 -15.26 13.30 -9.76
CA GLY A 105 -16.32 14.00 -9.03
C GLY A 105 -15.78 14.57 -7.72
N ARG A 106 -16.59 14.60 -6.65
CA ARG A 106 -16.14 15.15 -5.36
C ARG A 106 -15.56 14.06 -4.47
N LEU A 107 -14.62 14.42 -3.60
CA LEU A 107 -14.09 13.51 -2.60
C LEU A 107 -15.18 13.01 -1.65
N SER A 108 -16.16 13.88 -1.35
CA SER A 108 -17.35 13.54 -0.55
C SER A 108 -18.29 12.52 -1.20
N ASP A 109 -18.18 12.30 -2.52
CA ASP A 109 -18.98 11.26 -3.19
C ASP A 109 -18.56 9.85 -2.73
N TYR A 110 -17.36 9.72 -2.16
CA TYR A 110 -16.78 8.45 -1.75
C TYR A 110 -16.41 8.38 -0.27
N PHE A 111 -15.98 9.50 0.31
CA PHE A 111 -15.40 9.51 1.64
C PHE A 111 -16.16 10.44 2.58
N ASP A 112 -16.27 10.04 3.84
CA ASP A 112 -16.72 10.88 4.93
C ASP A 112 -15.60 11.86 5.30
N ILE A 113 -15.70 13.09 4.81
CA ILE A 113 -14.69 14.13 5.03
C ILE A 113 -14.78 14.61 6.48
N ALA A 114 -13.66 14.48 7.22
CA ALA A 114 -13.59 14.96 8.59
C ALA A 114 -13.88 16.47 8.65
N PRO A 115 -14.73 16.94 9.59
CA PRO A 115 -14.96 18.37 9.75
C PRO A 115 -13.67 19.07 10.16
N LEU A 116 -13.49 20.29 9.68
CA LEU A 116 -12.35 21.13 10.07
C LEU A 116 -12.48 21.53 11.54
N SER A 117 -11.35 21.61 12.24
CA SER A 117 -11.27 22.12 13.63
C SER A 117 -11.24 23.65 13.70
N CYS A 118 -11.24 24.33 12.55
CA CYS A 118 -11.24 25.78 12.42
C CYS A 118 -12.13 26.21 11.25
N GLN A 119 -12.55 27.47 11.27
CA GLN A 119 -13.30 28.07 10.16
C GLN A 119 -12.32 28.60 9.11
N PRO A 120 -12.30 28.04 7.89
CA PRO A 120 -11.48 28.59 6.82
C PRO A 120 -11.98 30.00 6.43
N PRO A 121 -11.14 30.85 5.82
CA PRO A 121 -11.57 32.12 5.25
C PRO A 121 -12.81 31.93 4.35
N HIS A 122 -13.73 32.90 4.35
CA HIS A 122 -15.00 32.75 3.60
C HIS A 122 -14.78 32.55 2.09
N ASP A 123 -13.73 33.18 1.56
CA ASP A 123 -13.26 33.15 0.18
C ASP A 123 -12.05 32.22 -0.01
N TRP A 124 -11.92 31.16 0.80
CA TRP A 124 -10.69 30.35 0.82
C TRP A 124 -10.30 29.75 -0.54
N LYS A 125 -11.23 29.61 -1.49
CA LYS A 125 -10.96 29.12 -2.85
C LYS A 125 -10.32 30.20 -3.71
N GLU A 126 -10.82 31.43 -3.62
CA GLU A 126 -10.44 32.57 -4.45
C GLU A 126 -9.33 33.42 -3.81
N MET A 127 -9.09 33.26 -2.51
CA MET A 127 -8.11 34.07 -1.79
C MET A 127 -6.69 33.88 -2.38
N PRO A 128 -5.87 34.94 -2.44
CA PRO A 128 -4.48 34.83 -2.86
C PRO A 128 -3.71 33.83 -1.99
N ARG A 129 -3.01 32.90 -2.64
CA ARG A 129 -2.18 31.88 -1.98
C ARG A 129 -0.82 31.83 -2.67
N SER A 130 0.23 31.61 -1.88
CA SER A 130 1.55 31.34 -2.43
C SER A 130 1.63 29.88 -2.86
N LEU A 131 2.37 29.61 -3.93
CA LEU A 131 2.73 28.22 -4.24
C LEU A 131 3.62 27.67 -3.13
N PHE A 132 3.32 26.47 -2.63
CA PHE A 132 4.21 25.77 -1.70
C PHE A 132 5.49 25.35 -2.43
N SER A 133 6.61 26.02 -2.12
CA SER A 133 7.88 25.85 -2.83
C SER A 133 8.97 25.16 -2.01
N HIS A 134 8.72 24.94 -0.71
CA HIS A 134 9.66 24.35 0.24
C HIS A 134 11.02 25.07 0.26
N SER A 135 10.98 26.40 0.36
CA SER A 135 12.18 27.22 0.51
C SER A 135 12.21 27.87 1.89
N GLY A 136 12.55 27.07 2.92
CA GLY A 136 13.04 27.56 4.22
C GLY A 136 12.18 28.60 4.98
N LEU A 137 11.48 28.14 6.03
CA LEU A 137 10.98 28.88 7.21
C LEU A 137 10.03 30.09 7.05
N ASP A 138 9.95 30.74 5.89
CA ASP A 138 9.06 31.90 5.65
C ASP A 138 7.92 31.58 4.67
N GLU A 139 7.40 30.34 4.72
CA GLU A 139 6.22 29.97 3.93
C GLU A 139 5.00 30.77 4.39
N SER A 140 4.25 31.29 3.42
CA SER A 140 3.02 32.04 3.65
C SER A 140 2.06 31.26 4.57
N ASP A 141 1.28 31.98 5.36
CA ASP A 141 0.19 31.37 6.15
C ASP A 141 -0.82 30.65 5.27
N HIS A 142 -0.93 31.03 4.00
CA HIS A 142 -1.85 30.43 3.05
C HIS A 142 -1.13 30.01 1.78
N VAL A 143 -0.95 28.70 1.65
CA VAL A 143 -0.28 28.08 0.51
C VAL A 143 -1.25 27.24 -0.31
N TYR A 144 -0.87 26.93 -1.54
CA TYR A 144 -1.51 25.90 -2.34
C TYR A 144 -0.47 24.99 -2.99
N ALA A 145 -0.92 23.78 -3.35
CA ALA A 145 -0.18 22.92 -4.26
C ALA A 145 -1.17 22.08 -5.07
N SER A 146 -0.69 21.54 -6.18
CA SER A 146 -1.43 20.57 -6.98
C SER A 146 -0.50 19.45 -7.44
N ARG A 147 -0.97 18.62 -8.36
CA ARG A 147 -0.07 17.76 -9.12
C ARG A 147 0.97 18.54 -9.93
N PHE A 148 0.59 19.63 -10.58
CA PHE A 148 1.51 20.31 -11.50
C PHE A 148 2.59 21.07 -10.74
N GLU A 149 2.28 21.56 -9.55
CA GLU A 149 3.23 22.25 -8.67
C GLU A 149 3.61 21.40 -7.45
N ARG A 150 4.06 20.17 -7.73
CA ARG A 150 4.35 19.17 -6.70
C ARG A 150 5.75 19.19 -6.10
N GLU A 151 6.67 19.90 -6.75
CA GLU A 151 8.10 19.90 -6.41
C GLU A 151 8.36 20.28 -4.94
N GLY A 152 7.67 21.30 -4.42
CA GLY A 152 7.86 21.76 -3.04
C GLY A 152 7.56 20.66 -2.01
N TYR A 153 6.37 20.07 -2.03
CA TYR A 153 6.01 19.05 -1.04
C TYR A 153 6.68 17.69 -1.30
N THR A 154 7.01 17.36 -2.55
CA THR A 154 7.86 16.20 -2.85
C THR A 154 9.25 16.38 -2.22
N SER A 155 9.88 17.55 -2.39
CA SER A 155 11.21 17.83 -1.84
C SER A 155 11.19 17.82 -0.32
N PHE A 156 10.18 18.48 0.29
CA PHE A 156 9.95 18.42 1.74
C PHE A 156 9.91 16.97 2.24
N VAL A 157 9.13 16.11 1.56
CA VAL A 157 9.01 14.69 1.88
C VAL A 157 10.35 13.95 1.76
N LEU A 158 11.07 14.16 0.67
CA LEU A 158 12.33 13.47 0.40
C LEU A 158 13.44 13.87 1.38
N GLU A 159 13.47 15.12 1.84
CA GLU A 159 14.41 15.58 2.88
C GLU A 159 14.18 14.89 4.24
N GLN A 160 12.98 14.36 4.49
CA GLN A 160 12.72 13.57 5.71
C GLN A 160 13.23 12.12 5.61
N VAL A 161 13.69 11.69 4.44
CA VAL A 161 14.13 10.31 4.22
C VAL A 161 15.58 10.15 4.67
N ASP A 162 15.82 9.19 5.57
CA ASP A 162 17.17 8.84 6.02
C ASP A 162 18.04 8.41 4.83
N LYS A 163 19.21 9.04 4.66
CA LYS A 163 20.18 8.68 3.61
C LYS A 163 20.52 7.18 3.60
N ARG A 164 20.54 6.52 4.76
CA ARG A 164 20.75 5.06 4.84
C ARG A 164 19.67 4.28 4.09
N ALA A 165 18.42 4.77 4.07
CA ALA A 165 17.35 4.15 3.28
C ALA A 165 17.69 4.15 1.79
N ILE A 166 18.16 5.29 1.31
CA ILE A 166 18.52 5.54 -0.09
C ILE A 166 19.73 4.68 -0.48
N ASP A 167 20.76 4.67 0.37
CA ASP A 167 21.95 3.86 0.17
C ASP A 167 21.62 2.35 0.19
N THR A 168 20.75 1.89 1.09
CA THR A 168 20.29 0.49 1.13
C THR A 168 19.47 0.11 -0.10
N GLN A 169 18.54 0.97 -0.53
CA GLN A 169 17.80 0.78 -1.77
C GLN A 169 18.74 0.56 -2.96
N SER A 170 19.82 1.35 -3.02
CA SER A 170 20.83 1.26 -4.09
C SER A 170 21.54 -0.09 -4.10
N VAL A 171 21.98 -0.58 -2.94
CA VAL A 171 22.62 -1.90 -2.80
C VAL A 171 21.66 -3.03 -3.17
N TRP A 172 20.41 -2.96 -2.73
CA TRP A 172 19.42 -3.97 -3.06
C TRP A 172 19.04 -4.01 -4.54
N ASN A 173 18.93 -2.85 -5.20
CA ASN A 173 18.71 -2.78 -6.65
C ASN A 173 19.86 -3.46 -7.40
N PHE A 174 21.11 -3.21 -6.98
CA PHE A 174 22.29 -3.87 -7.56
C PHE A 174 22.26 -5.41 -7.38
N VAL A 175 21.90 -5.90 -6.19
CA VAL A 175 21.82 -7.35 -5.91
C VAL A 175 20.72 -8.00 -6.77
N ASN A 176 19.53 -7.39 -6.82
CA ASN A 176 18.42 -7.93 -7.62
C ASN A 176 18.75 -8.01 -9.11
N GLN A 177 19.39 -6.97 -9.65
CA GLN A 177 19.83 -6.96 -11.04
C GLN A 177 20.77 -8.13 -11.34
N ARG A 178 21.66 -8.47 -10.40
CA ARG A 178 22.60 -9.56 -10.55
C ARG A 178 21.93 -10.94 -10.46
N ASP A 179 21.03 -11.10 -9.48
CA ASP A 179 20.43 -12.40 -9.18
C ASP A 179 19.22 -12.72 -10.08
N GLN A 180 18.77 -11.75 -10.90
CA GLN A 180 17.63 -11.88 -11.82
C GLN A 180 16.35 -12.37 -11.11
N ASN A 181 16.18 -11.97 -9.84
CA ASN A 181 15.04 -12.37 -9.04
C ASN A 181 13.74 -11.90 -9.71
N ALA A 182 12.80 -12.83 -9.90
CA ALA A 182 11.48 -12.54 -10.47
C ALA A 182 10.50 -11.98 -9.43
N VAL A 183 10.84 -12.06 -8.14
CA VAL A 183 10.00 -11.65 -7.01
C VAL A 183 10.88 -11.01 -5.94
N LEU A 184 10.41 -9.88 -5.39
CA LEU A 184 11.05 -9.24 -4.24
C LEU A 184 10.96 -10.12 -2.98
N PRO A 185 12.07 -10.38 -2.27
CA PRO A 185 12.02 -10.94 -0.93
C PRO A 185 11.09 -10.15 -0.01
N ALA A 186 10.42 -10.84 0.93
CA ALA A 186 9.45 -10.20 1.83
C ALA A 186 10.07 -9.02 2.60
N THR A 187 11.30 -9.25 3.06
CA THR A 187 12.14 -8.32 3.83
C THR A 187 12.53 -7.05 3.09
N GLN A 188 12.33 -7.01 1.77
CA GLN A 188 12.75 -5.91 0.92
C GLN A 188 11.59 -5.02 0.46
N ASN A 189 10.35 -5.27 0.89
CA ASN A 189 9.20 -4.48 0.43
C ASN A 189 9.21 -3.04 0.96
N LEU A 190 9.64 -2.85 2.20
CA LEU A 190 9.81 -1.54 2.84
C LEU A 190 11.05 -1.65 3.74
N HIS A 191 11.91 -0.64 3.73
CA HIS A 191 13.10 -0.62 4.57
C HIS A 191 12.75 -0.06 5.97
N TYR A 192 13.32 -0.61 7.05
CA TYR A 192 13.00 -0.17 8.42
C TYR A 192 13.27 1.31 8.68
N SER A 193 14.30 1.90 8.07
CA SER A 193 14.56 3.35 8.22
C SER A 193 13.47 4.23 7.59
N LEU A 194 12.64 3.67 6.70
CA LEU A 194 11.48 4.35 6.14
C LEU A 194 10.23 4.18 6.99
N GLN A 195 10.23 3.33 8.03
CA GLN A 195 9.05 3.01 8.82
C GLN A 195 8.37 4.24 9.42
N SER A 196 9.13 5.11 10.08
CA SER A 196 8.57 6.30 10.72
C SER A 196 7.88 7.20 9.69
N PHE A 197 8.51 7.42 8.53
CA PHE A 197 7.93 8.21 7.45
C PHE A 197 6.70 7.52 6.84
N PHE A 198 6.79 6.21 6.58
CA PHE A 198 5.71 5.38 6.09
C PHE A 198 4.48 5.47 7.01
N ASP A 199 4.68 5.39 8.33
CA ASP A 199 3.62 5.45 9.33
C ASP A 199 2.93 6.81 9.35
N MET A 200 3.67 7.90 9.17
CA MET A 200 3.09 9.25 9.06
C MET A 200 2.23 9.39 7.80
N LYS A 201 2.70 8.91 6.64
CA LYS A 201 1.94 8.95 5.39
C LYS A 201 0.73 8.02 5.45
N SER A 202 0.88 6.86 6.08
CA SER A 202 -0.19 5.91 6.39
C SER A 202 -1.27 6.56 7.25
N ALA A 203 -0.90 7.25 8.33
CA ALA A 203 -1.85 7.96 9.19
C ALA A 203 -2.63 9.04 8.43
N ALA A 204 -1.93 9.86 7.63
CA ALA A 204 -2.57 10.86 6.79
C ALA A 204 -3.55 10.25 5.78
N LEU A 205 -3.14 9.17 5.09
CA LEU A 205 -4.03 8.48 4.14
C LEU A 205 -5.24 7.86 4.84
N ARG A 206 -5.08 7.25 6.01
CA ARG A 206 -6.20 6.65 6.76
C ARG A 206 -7.22 7.68 7.24
N GLN A 207 -6.80 8.93 7.50
CA GLN A 207 -7.73 10.03 7.78
C GLN A 207 -8.56 10.41 6.56
N ILE A 208 -7.99 10.28 5.36
CA ILE A 208 -8.66 10.54 4.08
C ILE A 208 -9.56 9.36 3.68
N TRP A 209 -9.05 8.14 3.83
CA TRP A 209 -9.73 6.91 3.41
C TRP A 209 -10.77 6.49 4.43
N ARG A 210 -11.88 7.23 4.47
CA ARG A 210 -13.07 6.94 5.29
C ARG A 210 -14.25 6.65 4.37
N PRO A 211 -14.41 5.44 3.81
CA PRO A 211 -15.47 5.18 2.84
C PRO A 211 -16.84 5.50 3.42
N ASN A 212 -17.68 6.21 2.68
CA ASN A 212 -18.99 6.61 3.15
C ASN A 212 -19.95 5.42 3.27
N LYS A 213 -21.10 5.66 3.91
CA LYS A 213 -22.12 4.62 4.16
C LYS A 213 -22.56 3.86 2.90
N MET A 214 -22.59 4.50 1.74
CA MET A 214 -22.95 3.84 0.49
C MET A 214 -21.93 2.73 0.17
N ILE A 215 -20.65 3.07 0.15
CA ILE A 215 -19.57 2.10 -0.11
C ILE A 215 -19.55 1.01 0.95
N LEU A 216 -19.70 1.36 2.24
CA LEU A 216 -19.74 0.38 3.33
C LEU A 216 -20.86 -0.66 3.15
N ASN A 217 -22.05 -0.25 2.67
CA ASN A 217 -23.14 -1.17 2.37
C ASN A 217 -22.80 -2.14 1.23
N GLU A 218 -22.10 -1.67 0.19
CA GLU A 218 -21.67 -2.54 -0.92
C GLU A 218 -20.54 -3.48 -0.50
N ILE A 219 -19.64 -3.04 0.39
CA ILE A 219 -18.64 -3.92 1.03
C ILE A 219 -19.34 -5.02 1.82
N LEU A 220 -20.37 -4.68 2.60
CA LEU A 220 -21.13 -5.66 3.37
C LEU A 220 -21.82 -6.70 2.45
N LYS A 221 -22.46 -6.24 1.38
CA LYS A 221 -23.07 -7.11 0.36
C LYS A 221 -22.04 -8.04 -0.28
N MET A 222 -20.89 -7.49 -0.68
CA MET A 222 -19.78 -8.25 -1.26
C MET A 222 -19.23 -9.29 -0.28
N LYS A 223 -19.11 -8.93 1.00
CA LYS A 223 -18.67 -9.85 2.06
C LYS A 223 -19.62 -11.01 2.23
N LYS A 224 -20.93 -10.75 2.21
CA LYS A 224 -21.96 -11.79 2.29
C LYS A 224 -21.89 -12.73 1.08
N ASP A 225 -21.85 -12.18 -0.14
CA ASP A 225 -21.73 -12.97 -1.37
C ASP A 225 -20.48 -13.87 -1.35
N MET A 226 -19.32 -13.31 -0.96
CA MET A 226 -18.09 -14.08 -0.87
C MET A 226 -18.12 -15.13 0.23
N ASN A 227 -18.70 -14.82 1.40
CA ASN A 227 -18.93 -15.79 2.47
C ASN A 227 -19.75 -16.98 1.96
N ASP A 228 -20.85 -16.72 1.26
CA ASP A 228 -21.74 -17.76 0.75
C ASP A 228 -21.05 -18.62 -0.32
N LYS A 229 -20.30 -17.99 -1.24
CA LYS A 229 -19.49 -18.70 -2.24
C LYS A 229 -18.38 -19.55 -1.60
N MET A 230 -17.73 -19.05 -0.55
CA MET A 230 -16.72 -19.81 0.19
C MET A 230 -17.32 -21.02 0.90
N LEU A 231 -18.52 -20.89 1.50
CA LEU A 231 -19.24 -22.01 2.12
C LEU A 231 -19.62 -23.08 1.10
N GLN A 232 -20.09 -22.68 -0.09
CA GLN A 232 -20.41 -23.61 -1.17
C GLN A 232 -19.18 -24.37 -1.69
N SER A 233 -17.98 -23.79 -1.58
CA SER A 233 -16.72 -24.43 -1.96
C SER A 233 -16.17 -25.42 -0.91
N LEU A 234 -16.81 -25.57 0.25
CA LEU A 234 -16.35 -26.50 1.28
C LEU A 234 -16.73 -27.94 0.92
N PRO A 235 -15.84 -28.93 1.17
CA PRO A 235 -16.19 -30.34 1.01
C PRO A 235 -17.40 -30.69 1.89
N THR A 236 -18.41 -31.36 1.31
CA THR A 236 -19.62 -31.79 2.03
C THR A 236 -19.34 -32.88 3.08
N THR A 237 -18.10 -33.39 3.14
CA THR A 237 -17.70 -34.57 3.90
C THR A 237 -17.21 -34.23 5.31
N GLY A 238 -18.15 -34.21 6.26
CA GLY A 238 -17.89 -34.53 7.66
C GLY A 238 -18.15 -33.39 8.65
N HIS A 239 -19.20 -33.58 9.48
CA HIS A 239 -19.50 -33.07 10.83
C HIS A 239 -19.09 -31.65 11.31
N ALA A 240 -18.45 -30.80 10.51
CA ALA A 240 -18.08 -29.44 10.83
C ALA A 240 -19.21 -28.42 10.56
N GLN A 241 -20.48 -28.85 10.69
CA GLN A 241 -21.66 -27.98 10.56
C GLN A 241 -21.84 -27.01 11.74
N SER A 242 -20.96 -27.03 12.75
CA SER A 242 -21.24 -26.39 14.04
C SER A 242 -21.13 -24.85 14.09
N ARG A 243 -20.75 -24.16 13.00
CA ARG A 243 -20.75 -22.68 12.96
C ARG A 243 -21.16 -22.13 11.60
N VAL A 244 -22.25 -22.65 11.03
CA VAL A 244 -22.94 -21.90 9.97
C VAL A 244 -23.60 -20.71 10.65
N PHE A 245 -22.95 -19.55 10.55
CA PHE A 245 -23.55 -18.28 10.94
C PHE A 245 -24.87 -18.12 10.18
N PRO A 246 -26.00 -17.79 10.84
CA PRO A 246 -27.24 -17.58 10.12
C PRO A 246 -27.02 -16.51 9.02
N PRO A 247 -27.61 -16.66 7.82
CA PRO A 247 -27.33 -15.80 6.64
C PRO A 247 -27.53 -14.29 6.85
N ASN A 248 -28.17 -13.90 7.97
CA ASN A 248 -28.44 -12.52 8.36
C ASN A 248 -27.50 -12.00 9.46
N SER A 249 -26.47 -12.76 9.85
CA SER A 249 -25.51 -12.39 10.91
C SER A 249 -24.13 -11.94 10.41
N VAL A 250 -23.90 -11.97 9.09
CA VAL A 250 -22.67 -11.42 8.51
C VAL A 250 -22.74 -9.90 8.61
N ASN A 251 -21.85 -9.32 9.40
CA ASN A 251 -21.64 -7.88 9.51
C ASN A 251 -20.22 -7.51 9.05
N LEU A 252 -19.86 -6.22 9.09
CA LEU A 252 -18.52 -5.75 8.68
C LEU A 252 -17.39 -6.36 9.53
N GLU A 253 -17.68 -6.81 10.75
CA GLU A 253 -16.72 -7.40 11.68
C GLU A 253 -16.58 -8.92 11.56
N SER A 254 -17.62 -9.64 11.12
CA SER A 254 -17.66 -11.11 11.06
C SER A 254 -16.44 -11.70 10.33
N PRO A 255 -15.78 -12.75 10.84
CA PRO A 255 -14.73 -13.43 10.09
C PRO A 255 -15.31 -14.15 8.86
N LEU A 256 -14.49 -14.33 7.82
CA LEU A 256 -14.86 -15.18 6.68
C LEU A 256 -14.68 -16.68 7.03
N PRO A 257 -15.34 -17.61 6.32
CA PRO A 257 -15.28 -19.04 6.60
C PRO A 257 -13.91 -19.66 6.31
N LYS A 258 -13.15 -19.04 5.40
CA LYS A 258 -11.78 -19.41 5.03
C LYS A 258 -10.89 -18.18 5.13
N LYS A 259 -9.59 -18.43 5.33
CA LYS A 259 -8.57 -17.41 5.12
C LYS A 259 -8.65 -16.90 3.68
N LEU A 260 -8.47 -15.60 3.52
CA LEU A 260 -8.49 -14.87 2.26
C LEU A 260 -7.14 -14.20 2.02
N ILE A 261 -6.53 -14.49 0.87
CA ILE A 261 -5.40 -13.74 0.36
C ILE A 261 -5.91 -12.91 -0.80
N SER A 262 -5.77 -11.59 -0.73
CA SER A 262 -6.16 -10.71 -1.82
C SER A 262 -5.02 -10.49 -2.79
N VAL A 263 -5.36 -10.36 -4.08
CA VAL A 263 -4.41 -10.06 -5.14
C VAL A 263 -4.92 -8.88 -5.95
N HIS A 264 -4.17 -7.77 -5.92
CA HIS A 264 -4.40 -6.66 -6.85
C HIS A 264 -3.60 -6.92 -8.12
N PHE A 265 -4.30 -7.32 -9.17
CA PHE A 265 -3.69 -7.65 -10.45
C PHE A 265 -3.96 -6.53 -11.45
N ARG A 266 -2.94 -5.68 -11.67
CA ARG A 266 -3.08 -4.50 -12.52
C ARG A 266 -2.86 -4.88 -13.99
N LEU A 267 -3.87 -4.64 -14.82
CA LEU A 267 -3.84 -4.81 -16.27
C LEU A 267 -3.96 -3.43 -16.95
N GLY A 268 -4.67 -3.35 -18.08
CA GLY A 268 -4.97 -2.09 -18.77
C GLY A 268 -3.77 -1.40 -19.41
N ASP A 269 -3.84 -0.07 -19.44
CA ASP A 269 -2.82 0.85 -19.98
C ASP A 269 -1.46 0.74 -19.29
N LYS A 270 -1.39 0.11 -18.12
CA LYS A 270 -0.12 -0.14 -17.42
C LYS A 270 0.80 -1.06 -18.22
N LYS A 271 0.25 -1.89 -19.14
CA LYS A 271 1.03 -2.70 -20.08
C LYS A 271 2.01 -1.85 -20.86
N ASP A 272 1.49 -0.80 -21.45
CA ASP A 272 2.24 0.07 -22.33
C ASP A 272 3.23 0.86 -21.48
N GLU A 273 2.78 1.45 -20.37
CA GLU A 273 3.64 2.21 -19.46
C GLU A 273 4.86 1.40 -19.00
N VAL A 274 4.67 0.14 -18.61
CA VAL A 274 5.76 -0.73 -18.16
C VAL A 274 6.70 -1.10 -19.31
N ALA A 275 6.18 -1.31 -20.51
CA ALA A 275 6.99 -1.56 -21.70
C ALA A 275 7.84 -0.34 -22.09
N TRP A 276 7.32 0.87 -21.92
CA TRP A 276 8.03 2.12 -22.25
C TRP A 276 9.03 2.56 -21.18
N GLN A 277 8.67 2.44 -19.90
CA GLN A 277 9.45 3.07 -18.82
C GLN A 277 10.54 2.17 -18.24
N HIS A 278 10.60 0.89 -18.62
CA HIS A 278 11.59 -0.06 -18.11
C HIS A 278 11.73 -0.03 -16.56
N MET A 279 10.67 0.34 -15.82
CA MET A 279 10.77 0.65 -14.38
C MET A 279 11.28 -0.51 -13.53
N ALA A 280 10.80 -1.73 -13.84
CA ALA A 280 11.27 -2.93 -13.17
C ALA A 280 12.73 -3.21 -13.54
N GLU A 281 13.12 -3.02 -14.81
CA GLU A 281 14.50 -3.22 -15.28
C GLU A 281 15.47 -2.21 -14.67
N ALA A 282 15.04 -0.97 -14.45
CA ALA A 282 15.80 0.05 -13.72
C ALA A 282 16.07 -0.37 -12.26
N GLY A 283 15.18 -1.17 -11.66
CA GLY A 283 15.38 -1.84 -10.37
C GLY A 283 16.02 -3.24 -10.46
N GLY A 284 16.44 -3.67 -11.66
CA GLY A 284 17.07 -4.96 -11.88
C GLY A 284 16.11 -6.16 -11.90
N MET A 285 14.81 -5.93 -12.08
CA MET A 285 13.77 -6.95 -11.96
C MET A 285 13.05 -7.18 -13.28
N THR A 286 12.64 -8.42 -13.50
CA THR A 286 11.75 -8.73 -14.62
C THR A 286 10.36 -8.20 -14.29
N SER A 287 9.74 -7.51 -15.24
CA SER A 287 8.36 -7.07 -15.06
C SER A 287 7.43 -8.26 -14.76
N ALA A 288 6.74 -8.18 -13.62
CA ALA A 288 5.67 -9.08 -13.20
C ALA A 288 4.31 -8.70 -13.84
N TYR A 289 4.28 -7.66 -14.67
CA TYR A 289 3.07 -7.17 -15.31
C TYR A 289 2.35 -8.29 -16.07
N ALA A 290 1.03 -8.40 -15.84
CA ALA A 290 0.13 -9.35 -16.48
C ALA A 290 0.61 -10.82 -16.47
N LYS A 291 1.41 -11.22 -15.47
CA LYS A 291 1.84 -12.62 -15.29
C LYS A 291 1.34 -13.13 -13.96
N ALA A 292 0.53 -14.19 -13.92
CA ALA A 292 0.07 -14.75 -12.64
C ALA A 292 1.20 -15.36 -11.79
N LYS A 293 2.27 -15.87 -12.43
CA LYS A 293 3.32 -16.64 -11.75
C LYS A 293 3.97 -15.88 -10.56
N PRO A 294 4.51 -14.65 -10.71
CA PRO A 294 5.16 -13.96 -9.59
C PRO A 294 4.21 -13.71 -8.41
N TYR A 295 2.94 -13.41 -8.71
CA TYR A 295 1.90 -13.24 -7.68
C TYR A 295 1.64 -14.54 -6.93
N LEU A 296 1.46 -15.65 -7.66
CA LEU A 296 1.23 -16.97 -7.06
C LEU A 296 2.44 -17.50 -6.27
N ASP A 297 3.66 -17.15 -6.69
CA ASP A 297 4.87 -17.48 -5.93
C ASP A 297 4.88 -16.78 -4.56
N ILE A 298 4.45 -15.51 -4.49
CA ILE A 298 4.25 -14.81 -3.21
C ILE A 298 3.08 -15.43 -2.43
N VAL A 299 1.94 -15.70 -3.05
CA VAL A 299 0.78 -16.33 -2.38
C VAL A 299 1.18 -17.65 -1.71
N ARG A 300 1.94 -18.51 -2.42
CA ARG A 300 2.46 -19.77 -1.88
C ARG A 300 3.40 -19.56 -0.70
N SER A 301 4.16 -18.47 -0.66
CA SER A 301 5.02 -18.17 0.48
C SER A 301 4.24 -17.89 1.78
N PHE A 302 2.96 -17.49 1.68
CA PHE A 302 2.07 -17.36 2.84
C PHE A 302 1.44 -18.69 3.29
N VAL A 303 1.60 -19.74 2.49
CA VAL A 303 0.99 -21.06 2.74
C VAL A 303 2.08 -22.13 2.54
N PRO A 304 3.01 -22.29 3.50
CA PRO A 304 4.19 -23.15 3.33
C PRO A 304 3.85 -24.60 2.95
N ASP A 305 2.70 -25.10 3.40
CA ASP A 305 2.19 -26.45 3.18
C ASP A 305 1.17 -26.56 2.04
N TRP A 306 1.07 -25.56 1.13
CA TRP A 306 0.01 -25.49 0.11
C TRP A 306 -0.13 -26.75 -0.76
N LYS A 307 0.96 -27.48 -1.01
CA LYS A 307 0.93 -28.72 -1.81
C LYS A 307 0.18 -29.86 -1.15
N THR A 308 0.10 -29.84 0.18
CA THR A 308 -0.48 -30.90 1.03
C THR A 308 -1.68 -30.43 1.84
N SER A 309 -1.90 -29.12 1.90
CA SER A 309 -2.97 -28.52 2.70
C SER A 309 -4.34 -28.90 2.15
N LYS A 310 -5.19 -29.41 3.04
CA LYS A 310 -6.60 -29.71 2.72
C LYS A 310 -7.49 -28.46 2.78
N ASN A 311 -6.96 -27.34 3.28
CA ASN A 311 -7.71 -26.11 3.52
C ASN A 311 -6.91 -24.91 3.00
N LEU A 312 -6.74 -24.86 1.68
CA LEU A 312 -6.13 -23.71 1.02
C LEU A 312 -6.96 -22.44 1.26
N PRO A 313 -6.30 -21.29 1.47
CA PRO A 313 -7.00 -20.01 1.49
C PRO A 313 -7.64 -19.75 0.13
N ALA A 314 -8.69 -18.97 0.15
CA ALA A 314 -9.29 -18.40 -1.04
C ALA A 314 -8.44 -17.23 -1.55
N LEU A 315 -8.35 -17.06 -2.87
CA LEU A 315 -7.78 -15.87 -3.49
C LEU A 315 -8.88 -14.93 -3.96
N PHE A 316 -8.85 -13.71 -3.46
CA PHE A 316 -9.69 -12.63 -3.97
C PHE A 316 -8.87 -11.79 -4.96
N VAL A 317 -9.09 -12.00 -6.25
CA VAL A 317 -8.41 -11.30 -7.33
C VAL A 317 -9.26 -10.10 -7.74
N PHE A 318 -8.76 -8.89 -7.48
CA PHE A 318 -9.37 -7.66 -7.98
C PHE A 318 -8.42 -6.98 -8.96
N SER A 319 -9.00 -6.57 -10.07
CA SER A 319 -8.32 -6.13 -11.27
C SER A 319 -9.22 -5.14 -11.98
N ASP A 320 -8.63 -4.26 -12.78
CA ASP A 320 -9.34 -3.44 -13.74
C ASP A 320 -9.95 -4.23 -14.90
N ASP A 321 -9.53 -5.49 -15.07
CA ASP A 321 -10.19 -6.52 -15.86
C ASP A 321 -10.25 -7.82 -15.05
N ALA A 322 -11.33 -8.00 -14.31
CA ALA A 322 -11.50 -9.13 -13.39
C ALA A 322 -11.58 -10.47 -14.12
N GLU A 323 -12.21 -10.52 -15.29
CA GLU A 323 -12.37 -11.76 -16.06
C GLU A 323 -11.03 -12.22 -16.64
N ALA A 324 -10.28 -11.30 -17.28
CA ALA A 324 -8.95 -11.63 -17.79
C ALA A 324 -7.99 -12.03 -16.66
N ALA A 325 -8.06 -11.35 -15.51
CA ALA A 325 -7.26 -11.72 -14.35
C ALA A 325 -7.59 -13.13 -13.84
N ILE A 326 -8.87 -13.48 -13.68
CA ILE A 326 -9.25 -14.83 -13.22
C ILE A 326 -8.79 -15.89 -14.22
N ARG A 327 -8.96 -15.66 -15.52
CA ARG A 327 -8.50 -16.57 -16.58
C ARG A 327 -7.00 -16.79 -16.51
N GLU A 328 -6.19 -15.73 -16.39
CA GLU A 328 -4.73 -15.82 -16.26
C GLU A 328 -4.30 -16.64 -15.02
N PHE A 329 -4.98 -16.45 -13.88
CA PHE A 329 -4.69 -17.23 -12.67
C PHE A 329 -5.16 -18.68 -12.78
N ASP A 330 -6.29 -18.96 -13.42
CA ASP A 330 -6.79 -20.32 -13.61
C ASP A 330 -5.91 -21.11 -14.59
N GLU A 331 -5.54 -20.50 -15.71
CA GLU A 331 -4.60 -21.07 -16.69
C GLU A 331 -3.26 -21.42 -16.03
N HIS A 332 -2.70 -20.51 -15.23
CA HIS A 332 -1.44 -20.81 -14.51
C HIS A 332 -1.62 -21.90 -13.44
N GLN A 333 -2.79 -22.02 -12.82
CA GLN A 333 -3.04 -23.06 -11.82
C GLN A 333 -3.41 -24.41 -12.45
N SER A 334 -3.74 -24.45 -13.74
CA SER A 334 -4.09 -25.67 -14.47
C SER A 334 -2.98 -26.74 -14.47
N PHE A 335 -1.72 -26.32 -14.32
CA PHE A 335 -0.55 -27.19 -14.19
C PHE A 335 -0.49 -27.98 -12.86
N TYR A 336 -1.32 -27.64 -11.87
CA TYR A 336 -1.36 -28.31 -10.57
C TYR A 336 -2.60 -29.20 -10.44
N TYR A 337 -2.52 -30.19 -9.54
CA TYR A 337 -3.66 -31.03 -9.22
C TYR A 337 -4.80 -30.20 -8.60
N PRO A 338 -6.08 -30.58 -8.79
CA PRO A 338 -7.22 -29.79 -8.29
C PRO A 338 -7.16 -29.43 -6.79
N HIS A 339 -6.65 -30.33 -5.94
CA HIS A 339 -6.51 -30.09 -4.50
C HIS A 339 -5.40 -29.11 -4.12
N GLN A 340 -4.54 -28.74 -5.08
CA GLN A 340 -3.44 -27.79 -4.92
C GLN A 340 -3.76 -26.42 -5.53
N ARG A 341 -4.94 -26.27 -6.15
CA ARG A 341 -5.40 -25.01 -6.74
C ARG A 341 -6.11 -24.19 -5.68
N PHE A 342 -5.73 -22.93 -5.56
CA PHE A 342 -6.41 -22.00 -4.67
C PHE A 342 -7.78 -21.64 -5.27
N PRO A 343 -8.86 -21.69 -4.47
CA PRO A 343 -10.17 -21.22 -4.91
C PRO A 343 -10.09 -19.74 -5.32
N LEU A 344 -10.49 -19.43 -6.55
CA LEU A 344 -10.46 -18.08 -7.10
C LEU A 344 -11.82 -17.39 -6.95
N PHE A 345 -11.80 -16.16 -6.46
CA PHE A 345 -12.94 -15.25 -6.42
C PHE A 345 -12.54 -13.92 -7.02
N SER A 346 -13.46 -13.28 -7.73
CA SER A 346 -13.28 -11.93 -8.24
C SER A 346 -14.24 -10.95 -7.59
N SER A 347 -13.93 -9.68 -7.77
CA SER A 347 -14.83 -8.58 -7.47
C SER A 347 -16.16 -8.72 -8.23
N PRO A 348 -17.33 -8.43 -7.59
CA PRO A 348 -18.61 -8.41 -8.29
C PRO A 348 -18.63 -7.34 -9.39
N GLU A 349 -19.15 -7.70 -10.57
CA GLU A 349 -19.33 -6.89 -11.79
C GLU A 349 -18.77 -5.46 -11.72
N THR A 350 -17.45 -5.34 -11.70
CA THR A 350 -16.78 -4.11 -12.10
C THR A 350 -16.98 -4.02 -13.60
N LYS A 351 -17.90 -3.16 -14.04
CA LYS A 351 -18.01 -2.84 -15.47
C LYS A 351 -16.65 -2.32 -15.91
N SER A 352 -15.94 -3.13 -16.70
CA SER A 352 -14.75 -2.64 -17.37
C SER A 352 -15.16 -1.52 -18.32
N ILE A 353 -14.31 -0.51 -18.43
CA ILE A 353 -14.51 0.61 -19.35
C ILE A 353 -14.12 0.18 -20.77
N THR A 354 -13.22 -0.81 -20.89
CA THR A 354 -12.74 -1.35 -22.15
C THR A 354 -12.57 -2.87 -22.07
N ASP A 355 -12.53 -3.55 -23.21
CA ASP A 355 -12.36 -5.01 -23.26
C ASP A 355 -10.99 -5.50 -22.77
N ASN A 356 -10.06 -4.59 -22.44
CA ASN A 356 -8.70 -4.91 -21.96
C ASN A 356 -8.36 -4.23 -20.62
N GLY A 357 -9.38 -3.90 -19.83
CA GLY A 357 -9.24 -3.25 -18.53
C GLY A 357 -9.25 -1.73 -18.56
N TRP A 358 -8.48 -1.11 -17.68
CA TRP A 358 -8.43 0.34 -17.53
C TRP A 358 -7.67 0.99 -18.66
N ASN A 359 -8.23 2.08 -19.19
CA ASN A 359 -7.54 2.98 -20.09
C ASN A 359 -7.84 4.41 -19.65
N GLN A 360 -6.81 5.16 -19.25
CA GLN A 360 -6.98 6.51 -18.71
C GLN A 360 -7.69 7.46 -19.70
N THR A 361 -7.38 7.36 -20.99
CA THR A 361 -7.99 8.20 -22.03
C THR A 361 -9.49 7.89 -22.15
N HIS A 362 -9.87 6.62 -22.28
CA HIS A 362 -11.29 6.23 -22.36
C HIS A 362 -12.04 6.54 -21.06
N PHE A 363 -11.38 6.38 -19.90
CA PHE A 363 -11.93 6.79 -18.62
C PHE A 363 -12.24 8.29 -18.63
N ASN A 364 -11.28 9.15 -18.97
CA ASN A 364 -11.44 10.60 -18.98
C ASN A 364 -12.53 11.08 -19.96
N LEU A 365 -12.72 10.38 -21.08
CA LEU A 365 -13.78 10.65 -22.06
C LEU A 365 -15.16 10.13 -21.64
N SER A 366 -15.23 9.25 -20.63
CA SER A 366 -16.49 8.67 -20.17
C SER A 366 -17.34 9.67 -19.38
N PRO A 367 -18.69 9.56 -19.43
CA PRO A 367 -19.57 10.38 -18.60
C PRO A 367 -19.20 10.31 -17.11
N LEU A 368 -19.36 11.42 -16.38
CA LEU A 368 -18.98 11.50 -14.97
C LEU A 368 -19.61 10.39 -14.12
N ALA A 369 -20.88 10.06 -14.35
CA ALA A 369 -21.56 8.98 -13.63
C ALA A 369 -20.91 7.59 -13.84
N VAL A 370 -20.37 7.33 -15.04
CA VAL A 370 -19.62 6.09 -15.32
C VAL A 370 -18.30 6.11 -14.56
N ARG A 371 -17.56 7.22 -14.64
CA ARG A 371 -16.30 7.42 -13.93
C ARG A 371 -16.47 7.24 -12.41
N GLN A 372 -17.52 7.83 -11.86
CA GLN A 372 -17.87 7.71 -10.45
C GLN A 372 -18.18 6.26 -10.06
N LYS A 373 -18.95 5.54 -10.87
CA LYS A 373 -19.25 4.13 -10.63
C LYS A 373 -17.98 3.26 -10.62
N VAL A 374 -17.01 3.53 -11.49
CA VAL A 374 -15.75 2.78 -11.50
C VAL A 374 -14.88 3.12 -10.29
N ALA A 375 -14.75 4.39 -9.91
CA ALA A 375 -14.03 4.76 -8.67
C ALA A 375 -14.67 4.15 -7.43
N TYR A 376 -16.00 4.18 -7.36
CA TYR A 376 -16.77 3.56 -6.28
C TYR A 376 -16.42 2.08 -6.12
N ALA A 377 -16.43 1.33 -7.23
CA ALA A 377 -16.11 -0.10 -7.20
C ALA A 377 -14.65 -0.35 -6.79
N LEU A 378 -13.71 0.47 -7.28
CA LEU A 378 -12.30 0.37 -6.88
C LEU A 378 -12.10 0.63 -5.39
N ILE A 379 -12.73 1.67 -4.83
CA ILE A 379 -12.64 2.00 -3.39
C ILE A 379 -13.27 0.88 -2.55
N ARG A 380 -14.42 0.35 -2.97
CA ARG A 380 -15.06 -0.84 -2.36
C ARG A 380 -14.08 -2.01 -2.32
N ASP A 381 -13.47 -2.36 -3.45
CA ASP A 381 -12.61 -3.54 -3.57
C ASP A 381 -11.32 -3.41 -2.76
N VAL A 382 -10.69 -2.23 -2.81
CA VAL A 382 -9.49 -1.94 -2.01
C VAL A 382 -9.81 -2.01 -0.51
N THR A 383 -10.91 -1.38 -0.08
CA THR A 383 -11.32 -1.40 1.34
C THR A 383 -11.65 -2.83 1.77
N PHE A 384 -12.40 -3.56 0.94
CA PHE A 384 -12.73 -4.96 1.19
C PHE A 384 -11.46 -5.80 1.37
N ALA A 385 -10.50 -5.69 0.45
CA ALA A 385 -9.24 -6.43 0.50
C ALA A 385 -8.43 -6.08 1.77
N VAL A 386 -8.31 -4.78 2.09
CA VAL A 386 -7.58 -4.30 3.28
C VAL A 386 -8.17 -4.85 4.58
N ASP A 387 -9.50 -4.82 4.73
CA ASP A 387 -10.18 -5.18 5.98
C ASP A 387 -10.42 -6.69 6.17
N ASN A 388 -10.56 -7.45 5.09
CA ASN A 388 -11.01 -8.85 5.15
C ASN A 388 -9.93 -9.88 4.78
N SER A 389 -8.74 -9.47 4.36
CA SER A 389 -7.68 -10.40 3.97
C SER A 389 -6.61 -10.54 5.04
N GLU A 390 -6.15 -11.77 5.26
CA GLU A 390 -4.96 -12.05 6.05
C GLU A 390 -3.74 -11.42 5.39
N SER A 391 -3.59 -11.64 4.08
CA SER A 391 -2.48 -11.13 3.28
C SER A 391 -2.94 -10.50 1.96
N ILE A 392 -2.13 -9.61 1.40
CA ILE A 392 -2.37 -8.94 0.13
C ILE A 392 -1.10 -8.97 -0.74
N VAL A 393 -1.25 -9.36 -1.99
CA VAL A 393 -0.19 -9.33 -3.00
C VAL A 393 -0.55 -8.31 -4.07
N CYS A 394 0.35 -7.39 -4.39
CA CYS A 394 0.14 -6.38 -5.41
C CYS A 394 1.45 -6.02 -6.12
N SER A 395 1.43 -5.04 -7.03
CA SER A 395 2.63 -4.48 -7.66
C SER A 395 2.76 -3.03 -7.23
N SER A 396 3.82 -2.66 -6.50
CA SER A 396 4.02 -1.27 -6.05
C SER A 396 4.35 -0.31 -7.18
N SER A 397 4.56 -0.80 -8.42
CA SER A 397 4.53 0.06 -9.60
C SER A 397 3.13 0.69 -9.85
N SER A 398 2.09 0.12 -9.24
CA SER A 398 0.74 0.68 -9.20
C SER A 398 0.55 1.56 -7.97
N ASN A 399 0.08 2.79 -8.18
CA ASN A 399 -0.29 3.67 -7.08
C ASN A 399 -1.40 3.10 -6.19
N ILE A 400 -2.26 2.22 -6.72
CA ILE A 400 -3.27 1.52 -5.91
C ILE A 400 -2.61 0.57 -4.91
N CYS A 401 -1.55 -0.13 -5.30
CA CYS A 401 -0.79 -0.96 -4.37
C CYS A 401 -0.12 -0.11 -3.28
N ASN A 402 0.46 1.04 -3.63
CA ASN A 402 1.02 1.95 -2.62
C ASN A 402 -0.03 2.44 -1.62
N LEU A 403 -1.26 2.72 -2.07
CA LEU A 403 -2.36 3.01 -1.15
C LEU A 403 -2.65 1.81 -0.24
N ILE A 404 -2.74 0.59 -0.78
CA ILE A 404 -2.95 -0.64 0.00
C ILE A 404 -1.89 -0.81 1.08
N PHE A 405 -0.61 -0.61 0.75
CA PHE A 405 0.48 -0.65 1.73
C PHE A 405 0.21 0.29 2.91
N HIS A 406 -0.10 1.57 2.62
CA HIS A 406 -0.41 2.56 3.66
C HIS A 406 -1.67 2.21 4.45
N LEU A 407 -2.72 1.73 3.79
CA LEU A 407 -3.95 1.31 4.47
C LEU A 407 -3.69 0.10 5.40
N ARG A 408 -2.76 -0.80 5.06
CA ARG A 408 -2.36 -1.93 5.91
C ARG A 408 -1.41 -1.53 7.06
N GLY A 409 -0.56 -0.54 6.85
CA GLY A 409 0.35 -0.01 7.86
C GLY A 409 1.69 -0.78 7.92
N SER A 410 2.67 -0.22 8.63
CA SER A 410 4.05 -0.74 8.60
C SER A 410 4.18 -2.15 9.17
N GLN A 411 3.37 -2.51 10.18
CA GLN A 411 3.39 -3.86 10.76
C GLN A 411 3.11 -4.94 9.72
N ASP A 412 2.22 -4.67 8.76
CA ASP A 412 1.92 -5.60 7.68
C ASP A 412 2.97 -5.54 6.56
N ALA A 413 3.72 -4.45 6.43
CA ALA A 413 4.74 -4.27 5.37
C ALA A 413 6.12 -4.82 5.76
N ILE A 414 6.53 -4.71 7.04
CA ILE A 414 7.87 -5.03 7.55
C ILE A 414 7.87 -5.74 8.91
N GLY A 415 6.70 -6.14 9.43
CA GLY A 415 6.64 -6.94 10.66
C GLY A 415 7.31 -8.31 10.49
N PRO A 416 7.40 -9.10 11.58
CA PRO A 416 7.97 -10.44 11.53
C PRO A 416 7.20 -11.39 10.59
N ASN A 417 5.92 -11.10 10.35
CA ASN A 417 5.06 -11.79 9.40
C ASN A 417 4.46 -10.77 8.44
N PRO A 418 5.24 -10.25 7.48
CA PRO A 418 4.75 -9.22 6.56
C PRO A 418 3.60 -9.82 5.74
N SER A 419 2.45 -9.16 5.76
CA SER A 419 1.22 -9.63 5.13
C SER A 419 0.84 -8.83 3.89
N VAL A 420 1.49 -7.69 3.59
CA VAL A 420 1.38 -7.00 2.30
C VAL A 420 2.70 -7.10 1.55
N ARG A 421 2.65 -7.55 0.29
CA ARG A 421 3.85 -7.77 -0.52
C ARG A 421 3.68 -7.30 -1.96
N SER A 422 4.74 -6.70 -2.47
CA SER A 422 4.91 -6.30 -3.87
C SER A 422 5.59 -7.41 -4.67
N VAL A 423 5.15 -7.62 -5.90
CA VAL A 423 5.79 -8.55 -6.85
C VAL A 423 7.01 -7.96 -7.54
N ASP A 424 7.08 -6.63 -7.68
CA ASP A 424 8.05 -5.97 -8.54
C ASP A 424 8.79 -4.84 -7.85
N VAL A 425 8.16 -3.74 -7.47
CA VAL A 425 8.86 -2.55 -6.97
C VAL A 425 8.78 -2.49 -5.46
N ARG A 426 9.83 -2.01 -4.79
CA ARG A 426 9.78 -1.72 -3.35
C ARG A 426 8.85 -0.54 -3.12
N TRP A 427 8.32 -0.41 -1.92
CA TRP A 427 7.62 0.80 -1.54
C TRP A 427 8.55 2.02 -1.63
N TYR A 428 8.01 3.17 -2.06
CA TYR A 428 8.72 4.43 -2.17
C TYR A 428 7.89 5.59 -1.56
N PRO A 429 8.54 6.62 -1.01
CA PRO A 429 7.87 7.67 -0.24
C PRO A 429 7.05 8.66 -1.06
N THR A 430 7.37 8.80 -2.35
CA THR A 430 6.77 9.76 -3.27
C THR A 430 5.53 9.20 -3.98
N ALA A 431 4.92 10.00 -4.86
CA ALA A 431 3.87 9.49 -5.77
C ALA A 431 4.47 8.76 -6.97
N PHE A 432 5.74 9.02 -7.28
CA PHE A 432 6.43 8.39 -8.40
C PHE A 432 7.76 7.81 -7.98
N TYR A 433 7.94 6.53 -8.32
CA TYR A 433 9.14 5.77 -8.00
C TYR A 433 10.45 6.44 -8.45
N HIS A 434 10.46 7.07 -9.64
CA HIS A 434 11.67 7.70 -10.19
C HIS A 434 12.21 8.80 -9.28
N GLU A 435 11.36 9.57 -8.61
CA GLU A 435 11.80 10.67 -7.75
C GLU A 435 12.62 10.20 -6.55
N PHE A 436 12.28 9.03 -6.02
CA PHE A 436 13.06 8.41 -4.95
C PHE A 436 14.34 7.75 -5.49
N ASN A 437 14.25 7.17 -6.68
CA ASN A 437 15.38 6.56 -7.36
C ASN A 437 16.42 7.57 -7.82
N ASP A 438 16.04 8.79 -8.16
CA ASP A 438 16.96 9.85 -8.59
C ASP A 438 17.89 10.29 -7.45
N LEU A 439 17.53 9.98 -6.20
CA LEU A 439 18.41 10.14 -5.03
C LEU A 439 19.35 8.95 -4.83
N SER A 440 19.04 7.79 -5.42
CA SER A 440 19.77 6.54 -5.24
C SER A 440 21.02 6.49 -6.13
N LEU A 441 22.01 5.69 -5.72
CA LEU A 441 23.22 5.48 -6.50
C LEU A 441 22.90 4.65 -7.76
N HIS A 442 23.43 5.08 -8.89
CA HIS A 442 23.20 4.40 -10.16
C HIS A 442 24.03 3.09 -10.22
N PRO A 443 23.42 1.93 -10.51
CA PRO A 443 24.06 0.62 -10.37
C PRO A 443 25.33 0.45 -11.21
N VAL A 444 25.39 1.11 -12.38
CA VAL A 444 26.57 1.12 -13.26
C VAL A 444 27.59 2.22 -12.89
N LYS A 445 27.17 3.49 -12.82
CA LYS A 445 28.07 4.63 -12.63
C LYS A 445 28.72 4.64 -11.24
N ASP A 446 27.96 4.24 -10.22
CA ASP A 446 28.36 4.31 -8.81
C ASP A 446 28.70 2.92 -8.24
N ARG A 447 29.00 1.95 -9.12
CA ARG A 447 29.23 0.55 -8.74
C ARG A 447 30.28 0.38 -7.64
N ALA A 448 31.37 1.14 -7.69
CA ALA A 448 32.43 1.06 -6.68
C ALA A 448 31.91 1.47 -5.28
N GLN A 449 31.10 2.53 -5.21
CA GLN A 449 30.49 3.00 -3.97
C GLN A 449 29.46 2.00 -3.44
N ILE A 450 28.62 1.44 -4.32
CA ILE A 450 27.63 0.41 -3.96
C ILE A 450 28.33 -0.83 -3.39
N LEU A 451 29.42 -1.30 -4.02
CA LEU A 451 30.19 -2.44 -3.54
C LEU A 451 30.87 -2.16 -2.20
N ALA A 452 31.27 -0.92 -1.93
CA ALA A 452 31.82 -0.54 -0.62
C ALA A 452 30.74 -0.49 0.48
N LEU A 453 29.49 -0.15 0.13
CA LEU A 453 28.36 -0.11 1.06
C LEU A 453 27.82 -1.51 1.39
N ALA A 454 27.85 -2.44 0.44
CA ALA A 454 27.19 -3.74 0.58
C ALA A 454 27.60 -4.54 1.86
N PRO A 455 28.89 -4.65 2.22
CA PRO A 455 29.28 -5.34 3.47
C PRO A 455 28.80 -4.62 4.73
N LEU A 456 28.80 -3.28 4.72
CA LEU A 456 28.37 -2.46 5.85
C LEU A 456 26.87 -2.65 6.10
N LEU A 457 26.09 -2.73 5.02
CA LEU A 457 24.66 -2.96 5.13
C LEU A 457 24.33 -4.40 5.52
N ALA A 458 25.08 -5.38 5.00
CA ALA A 458 24.95 -6.80 5.37
C ALA A 458 25.24 -7.06 6.85
N ALA A 459 26.15 -6.30 7.47
CA ALA A 459 26.49 -6.44 8.88
C ALA A 459 25.41 -5.93 9.84
N ASN A 460 24.43 -5.15 9.36
CA ASN A 460 23.36 -4.63 10.20
C ASN A 460 22.12 -5.53 10.09
N GLU A 461 21.81 -6.24 11.16
CA GLU A 461 20.63 -7.11 11.29
C GLU A 461 19.32 -6.36 10.99
N LYS A 462 19.26 -5.03 11.20
CA LYS A 462 18.06 -4.25 10.85
C LYS A 462 17.88 -4.04 9.34
N ASN A 463 18.88 -4.34 8.53
CA ASN A 463 18.77 -4.27 7.06
C ASN A 463 18.27 -5.60 6.48
N TYR A 464 18.24 -6.67 7.25
CA TYR A 464 17.78 -7.98 6.82
C TYR A 464 16.94 -8.57 7.95
N ILE A 465 15.60 -8.60 7.81
CA ILE A 465 14.77 -9.39 8.73
C ILE A 465 15.39 -10.79 8.75
N GLU A 466 15.77 -11.25 9.95
CA GLU A 466 16.47 -12.52 10.20
C GLU A 466 15.97 -13.61 9.23
N ILE A 467 16.90 -14.15 8.41
CA ILE A 467 16.61 -15.19 7.41
C ILE A 467 16.56 -16.55 8.09
#